data_AF-A0AAN7ZBL0-F1
#
_entry.id   AF-A0AAN7ZBL0-F1
#
_cell.length_a   1.000
_cell.length_b   1.000
_cell.length_c   1.000
_cell.angle_alpha   90.00
_cell.angle_beta   90.00
_cell.angle_gamma   90.00
#
_symmetry.space_group_name_H-M   'P 1'
#
loop_
_entity.id
_entity.type
_entity.pdbx_description
1 polymer ?
#
loop_
_entity_poly.entity_id
_entity_poly.type
_entity_poly.pdbx_seq_one_letter_code
_entity_poly.pdbx_strand_id
1 'polypeptide(L)'
;MLYDTIFVRVVTYSDTYQTIDYLELSDNGKSVWGSFRLRQKAILHRDDCVSKPVFVDALLHAARFLANCSVKIADVCIYVAIKNVRLYDDEIDYSEAFRLYTEISSTHNTVIGNSYAYDGDGILVVSVQGITFRYLNKEGFTRPLYSATTLPCHHNTRKFRNILTQTRLTPTA
;
A
#
# COMPACT_ATOMS: atom_id res chain seq x y z
N MET A 1 5.71 -16.98 5.50
CA MET A 1 6.07 -17.44 4.13
C MET A 1 5.91 -16.35 3.08
N LEU A 2 4.72 -15.78 2.80
CA LEU A 2 4.54 -14.77 1.73
C LEU A 2 5.54 -13.58 1.87
N TYR A 3 5.67 -13.04 3.08
CA TYR A 3 6.61 -11.96 3.40
C TYR A 3 8.08 -12.35 3.33
N ASP A 4 8.40 -13.60 3.62
CA ASP A 4 9.77 -14.10 3.71
C ASP A 4 10.32 -14.63 2.38
N THR A 5 9.45 -14.99 1.43
CA THR A 5 9.87 -15.59 0.15
C THR A 5 9.56 -14.71 -1.06
N ILE A 6 8.43 -14.01 -1.08
CA ILE A 6 7.99 -13.30 -2.29
C ILE A 6 8.27 -11.80 -2.16
N PHE A 7 7.92 -11.20 -1.03
CA PHE A 7 8.13 -9.77 -0.83
C PHE A 7 9.59 -9.36 -0.66
N VAL A 8 10.43 -10.21 -0.04
CA VAL A 8 11.88 -9.94 0.16
C VAL A 8 12.65 -9.63 -1.12
N ARG A 9 12.13 -10.04 -2.29
CA ARG A 9 12.72 -9.67 -3.58
C ARG A 9 12.77 -8.16 -3.80
N VAL A 10 11.85 -7.40 -3.18
CA VAL A 10 11.68 -5.96 -3.37
C VAL A 10 11.79 -5.19 -2.06
N VAL A 11 11.14 -5.66 -0.99
CA VAL A 11 11.04 -4.97 0.31
C VAL A 11 11.02 -5.98 1.45
N THR A 12 11.74 -5.69 2.52
CA THR A 12 11.59 -6.40 3.80
C THR A 12 10.65 -5.59 4.69
N TYR A 13 9.47 -6.12 5.00
CA TYR A 13 8.48 -5.45 5.82
C TYR A 13 8.71 -5.75 7.31
N SER A 14 8.53 -4.73 8.16
CA SER A 14 8.55 -4.92 9.61
C SER A 14 7.33 -5.71 10.08
N ASP A 15 7.43 -6.37 11.23
CA ASP A 15 6.38 -7.23 11.79
C ASP A 15 5.00 -6.59 11.83
N THR A 16 4.93 -5.28 12.11
CA THR A 16 3.66 -4.52 12.15
C THR A 16 2.95 -4.49 10.79
N TYR A 17 3.69 -4.54 9.69
CA TYR A 17 3.19 -4.47 8.31
C TYR A 17 3.01 -5.84 7.65
N GLN A 18 3.34 -6.93 8.37
CA GLN A 18 3.12 -8.30 7.92
C GLN A 18 1.70 -8.78 8.28
N THR A 19 0.72 -8.24 7.55
CA THR A 19 -0.73 -8.39 7.85
C THR A 19 -1.44 -9.43 7.00
N ILE A 20 -0.94 -9.73 5.81
CA ILE A 20 -1.56 -10.70 4.91
C ILE A 20 -1.38 -12.12 5.45
N ASP A 21 -2.49 -12.84 5.63
CA ASP A 21 -2.50 -14.23 6.07
C ASP A 21 -2.27 -15.17 4.89
N TYR A 22 -3.02 -14.98 3.80
CA TYR A 22 -2.84 -15.73 2.55
C TYR A 22 -3.34 -14.95 1.33
N LEU A 23 -2.86 -15.36 0.17
CA LEU A 23 -3.26 -14.88 -1.16
C LEU A 23 -3.34 -16.07 -2.11
N GLU A 24 -4.39 -16.14 -2.92
CA GLU A 24 -4.54 -17.13 -3.98
C GLU A 24 -4.72 -16.41 -5.31
N LEU A 25 -3.83 -16.73 -6.24
CA LEU A 25 -3.78 -16.14 -7.57
C LEU A 25 -4.82 -16.81 -8.47
N SER A 26 -5.56 -16.03 -9.24
CA SER A 26 -6.45 -16.58 -10.25
C SER A 26 -5.68 -17.21 -11.42
N ASP A 27 -6.31 -18.14 -12.13
CA ASP A 27 -5.69 -18.88 -13.24
C ASP A 27 -5.15 -17.96 -14.35
N ASN A 28 -5.76 -16.80 -14.55
CA ASN A 28 -5.33 -15.82 -15.55
C ASN A 28 -4.19 -14.90 -15.07
N GLY A 29 -3.79 -15.00 -13.80
CA GLY A 29 -2.73 -14.20 -13.18
C GLY A 29 -3.02 -12.70 -13.08
N LYS A 30 -4.29 -12.27 -13.23
CA LYS A 30 -4.70 -10.85 -13.22
C LYS A 30 -5.49 -10.45 -11.99
N SER A 31 -5.79 -11.39 -11.11
CA SER A 31 -6.46 -11.12 -9.84
C SER A 31 -5.98 -12.06 -8.74
N VAL A 32 -6.21 -11.64 -7.51
CA VAL A 32 -5.87 -12.39 -6.30
C VAL A 32 -6.98 -12.17 -5.27
N TRP A 33 -7.36 -13.23 -4.57
CA TRP A 33 -8.21 -13.16 -3.38
C TRP A 33 -7.41 -13.59 -2.16
N GLY A 34 -7.86 -13.23 -0.97
CA GLY A 34 -7.16 -13.65 0.24
C GLY A 34 -7.78 -13.08 1.50
N SER A 35 -6.98 -13.11 2.57
CA SER A 35 -7.34 -12.48 3.83
C SER A 35 -6.15 -11.81 4.50
N PHE A 36 -6.45 -10.84 5.36
CA PHE A 36 -5.46 -10.16 6.18
C PHE A 36 -6.05 -9.79 7.54
N ARG A 37 -5.18 -9.68 8.54
CA ARG A 37 -5.51 -9.21 9.89
C ARG A 37 -4.44 -8.25 10.39
N LEU A 38 -4.87 -7.19 11.07
CA LEU A 38 -3.94 -6.27 11.71
C LEU A 38 -3.34 -6.91 12.96
N ARG A 39 -2.03 -6.73 13.16
CA ARG A 39 -1.38 -7.12 14.41
C ARG A 39 -1.81 -6.18 15.52
N GLN A 40 -1.93 -6.68 16.76
CA GLN A 40 -2.41 -5.88 17.89
C GLN A 40 -1.62 -4.58 18.11
N LYS A 41 -0.31 -4.58 17.83
CA LYS A 41 0.53 -3.38 17.85
C LYS A 41 0.08 -2.29 16.87
N ALA A 42 -0.43 -2.67 15.69
CA ALA A 42 -0.99 -1.73 14.71
C ALA A 42 -2.35 -1.16 15.14
N ILE A 43 -3.14 -1.94 15.87
CA ILE A 43 -4.47 -1.54 16.35
C ILE A 43 -4.36 -0.53 17.49
N LEU A 44 -3.46 -0.79 18.45
CA LEU A 44 -3.31 -0.02 19.68
C LEU A 44 -2.68 1.37 19.46
N HIS A 45 -2.03 1.62 18.32
CA HIS A 45 -1.56 2.96 17.98
C HIS A 45 -2.75 3.89 17.77
N ARG A 46 -2.97 4.83 18.70
CA ARG A 46 -3.92 5.93 18.51
C ARG A 46 -3.31 6.91 17.52
N ASP A 47 -3.78 6.82 16.29
CA ASP A 47 -3.52 7.80 15.26
C ASP A 47 -4.85 8.52 14.99
N ASP A 48 -4.84 9.86 14.99
CA ASP A 48 -5.95 10.69 14.53
C ASP A 48 -6.06 10.57 12.99
N CYS A 49 -6.41 9.38 12.52
CA CYS A 49 -6.44 9.00 11.12
C CYS A 49 -7.81 8.44 10.76
N VAL A 50 -8.29 8.78 9.57
CA VAL A 50 -9.55 8.25 9.01
C VAL A 50 -9.49 6.72 8.87
N SER A 51 -8.30 6.15 8.65
CA SER A 51 -8.06 4.71 8.64
C SER A 51 -6.68 4.40 9.22
N LYS A 52 -6.48 3.20 9.78
CA LYS A 52 -5.14 2.73 10.17
C LYS A 52 -4.26 2.63 8.92
N PRO A 53 -3.08 3.28 8.85
CA PRO A 53 -2.21 3.21 7.67
C PRO A 53 -1.84 1.76 7.29
N VAL A 54 -1.63 0.91 8.29
CA VAL A 54 -1.33 -0.52 8.13
C VAL A 54 -2.46 -1.28 7.41
N PHE A 55 -3.72 -0.83 7.57
CA PHE A 55 -4.87 -1.41 6.90
C PHE A 55 -4.87 -1.12 5.40
N VAL A 56 -4.66 0.15 5.02
CA VAL A 56 -4.55 0.54 3.61
C VAL A 56 -3.31 -0.08 2.96
N ASP A 57 -2.20 -0.18 3.70
CA ASP A 57 -0.98 -0.82 3.22
C ASP A 57 -1.17 -2.31 2.92
N ALA A 58 -2.04 -3.03 3.67
CA ALA A 58 -2.35 -4.42 3.36
C ALA A 58 -2.93 -4.59 1.94
N LEU A 59 -3.82 -3.67 1.53
CA LEU A 59 -4.38 -3.64 0.18
C LEU A 59 -3.31 -3.32 -0.86
N LEU A 60 -2.42 -2.37 -0.57
CA LEU A 60 -1.29 -2.05 -1.44
C LEU A 60 -0.28 -3.20 -1.56
N HIS A 61 -0.09 -3.98 -0.49
CA HIS A 61 0.76 -5.17 -0.51
C HIS A 61 0.20 -6.23 -1.44
N ALA A 62 -1.12 -6.50 -1.41
CA ALA A 62 -1.75 -7.45 -2.32
C ALA A 62 -1.59 -7.02 -3.79
N ALA A 63 -1.80 -5.72 -4.10
CA ALA A 63 -1.57 -5.19 -5.45
C ALA A 63 -0.11 -5.27 -5.88
N ARG A 64 0.83 -4.96 -4.97
CA ARG A 64 2.27 -5.07 -5.24
C ARG A 64 2.68 -6.53 -5.49
N PHE A 65 2.16 -7.45 -4.70
CA PHE A 65 2.38 -8.89 -4.88
C PHE A 65 1.99 -9.30 -6.29
N LEU A 66 0.75 -9.00 -6.68
CA LEU A 66 0.23 -9.36 -7.98
C LEU A 66 1.04 -8.72 -9.12
N ALA A 67 1.35 -7.42 -9.01
CA ALA A 67 2.18 -6.72 -10.01
C ALA A 67 3.59 -7.32 -10.14
N ASN A 68 4.25 -7.70 -9.02
CA ASN A 68 5.60 -8.26 -9.06
C ASN A 68 5.64 -9.75 -9.44
N CYS A 69 4.52 -10.47 -9.35
CA CYS A 69 4.40 -11.80 -9.93
C CYS A 69 4.39 -11.76 -11.47
N SER A 70 4.00 -10.63 -12.07
CA SER A 70 3.93 -10.46 -13.53
C SER A 70 5.24 -9.97 -14.18
N VAL A 71 6.33 -9.82 -13.41
CA VAL A 71 7.62 -9.29 -13.93
C VAL A 71 8.78 -10.27 -13.79
N LYS A 72 9.80 -10.07 -14.64
CA LYS A 72 11.03 -10.86 -14.62
C LYS A 72 11.81 -10.65 -13.33
N ILE A 73 12.74 -11.56 -13.04
CA ILE A 73 13.54 -11.51 -11.81
C ILE A 73 14.37 -10.22 -11.68
N ALA A 74 14.86 -9.69 -12.81
CA ALA A 74 15.67 -8.47 -12.89
C ALA A 74 14.87 -7.17 -12.76
N ASP A 75 13.54 -7.26 -12.80
CA ASP A 75 12.63 -6.12 -12.79
C ASP A 75 11.82 -6.08 -11.50
N VAL A 76 11.36 -4.89 -11.15
CA VAL A 76 10.46 -4.65 -10.02
C VAL A 76 9.35 -3.68 -10.41
N CYS A 77 8.16 -3.89 -9.86
CA CYS A 77 7.06 -2.95 -9.93
C CYS A 77 7.03 -2.10 -8.66
N ILE A 78 7.30 -0.81 -8.81
CA ILE A 78 7.28 0.15 -7.71
C ILE A 78 6.04 1.01 -7.83
N TYR A 79 5.31 1.12 -6.71
CA TYR A 79 4.15 1.98 -6.56
C TYR A 79 4.54 3.45 -6.78
N VAL A 80 3.73 4.19 -7.56
CA VAL A 80 3.97 5.61 -7.87
C VAL A 80 2.80 6.52 -7.55
N ALA A 81 1.56 6.04 -7.61
CA ALA A 81 0.36 6.85 -7.35
C ALA A 81 -0.88 6.00 -7.06
N ILE A 82 -1.80 6.53 -6.25
CA ILE A 82 -3.17 6.04 -6.04
C ILE A 82 -4.09 7.13 -6.59
N LYS A 83 -5.16 6.73 -7.28
CA LYS A 83 -6.19 7.67 -7.72
C LYS A 83 -7.18 7.99 -6.60
N ASN A 84 -7.62 6.98 -5.86
CA ASN A 84 -8.63 7.14 -4.82
C ASN A 84 -8.49 6.10 -3.71
N VAL A 85 -8.75 6.51 -2.47
CA VAL A 85 -9.02 5.62 -1.33
C VAL A 85 -10.40 5.99 -0.80
N ARG A 86 -11.32 5.03 -0.75
CA ARG A 86 -12.65 5.23 -0.18
C ARG A 86 -12.86 4.28 0.98
N LEU A 87 -13.24 4.86 2.13
CA LEU A 87 -13.82 4.13 3.24
C LEU A 87 -15.34 4.23 3.11
N TYR A 88 -16.01 3.10 3.29
CA TYR A 88 -17.46 2.98 3.22
C TYR A 88 -18.11 2.84 4.60
N ASP A 89 -17.30 2.51 5.60
CA ASP A 89 -17.69 2.35 6.99
C ASP A 89 -16.71 3.16 7.87
N ASP A 90 -17.24 3.94 8.80
CA ASP A 90 -16.49 4.72 9.79
C ASP A 90 -16.23 3.94 11.09
N GLU A 91 -16.91 2.82 11.32
CA GLU A 91 -16.80 1.96 12.50
C GLU A 91 -16.12 0.62 12.20
N ILE A 92 -15.04 0.63 11.42
CA ILE A 92 -14.28 -0.58 11.08
C ILE A 92 -13.70 -1.25 12.35
N ASP A 93 -14.15 -2.46 12.66
CA ASP A 93 -13.53 -3.31 13.69
C ASP A 93 -12.22 -3.93 13.19
N TYR A 94 -11.12 -3.22 13.43
CA TYR A 94 -9.77 -3.67 13.06
C TYR A 94 -9.26 -4.92 13.79
N SER A 95 -10.00 -5.46 14.77
CA SER A 95 -9.63 -6.70 15.47
C SER A 95 -9.95 -7.97 14.68
N GLU A 96 -10.89 -7.86 13.74
CA GLU A 96 -11.34 -8.95 12.88
C GLU A 96 -10.40 -9.22 11.70
N ALA A 97 -10.61 -10.36 11.04
CA ALA A 97 -10.00 -10.63 9.74
C ALA A 97 -10.83 -10.06 8.60
N PHE A 98 -10.15 -9.55 7.58
CA PHE A 98 -10.77 -8.98 6.39
C PHE A 98 -10.48 -9.87 5.19
N ARG A 99 -11.48 -10.05 4.35
CA ARG A 99 -11.29 -10.62 3.02
C ARG A 99 -10.77 -9.54 2.10
N LEU A 100 -9.85 -9.89 1.22
CA LEU A 100 -9.34 -8.97 0.21
C LEU A 100 -9.55 -9.53 -1.20
N TYR A 101 -9.82 -8.62 -2.12
CA TYR A 101 -9.77 -8.89 -3.56
C TYR A 101 -8.90 -7.82 -4.21
N THR A 102 -8.06 -8.22 -5.16
CA THR A 102 -7.23 -7.30 -5.92
C THR A 102 -7.14 -7.75 -7.36
N GLU A 103 -7.15 -6.80 -8.27
CA GLU A 103 -7.03 -7.03 -9.70
C GLU A 103 -6.05 -6.04 -10.32
N ILE A 104 -5.41 -6.44 -11.41
CA ILE A 104 -4.52 -5.59 -12.18
C ILE A 104 -4.82 -5.64 -13.67
N SER A 105 -4.44 -4.56 -14.32
CA SER A 105 -4.31 -4.44 -15.76
C SER A 105 -2.91 -3.90 -16.06
N SER A 106 -2.28 -4.38 -17.13
CA SER A 106 -0.93 -3.95 -17.52
C SER A 106 -0.97 -3.34 -18.92
N THR A 107 -0.32 -2.20 -19.08
CA THR A 107 -0.14 -1.52 -20.37
C THR A 107 1.30 -1.03 -20.48
N HIS A 108 2.03 -1.51 -21.49
CA HIS A 108 3.44 -1.19 -21.72
C HIS A 108 4.31 -1.28 -20.45
N ASN A 109 4.63 -0.13 -19.86
CA ASN A 109 5.52 0.03 -18.71
C ASN A 109 4.78 0.48 -17.43
N THR A 110 3.47 0.24 -17.37
CA THR A 110 2.63 0.59 -16.22
C THR A 110 1.69 -0.56 -15.87
N VAL A 111 1.56 -0.85 -14.58
CA VAL A 111 0.50 -1.70 -14.04
C VAL A 111 -0.48 -0.80 -13.29
N ILE A 112 -1.78 -0.96 -13.55
CA ILE A 112 -2.83 -0.29 -12.81
C ILE A 112 -3.67 -1.34 -12.11
N GLY A 113 -3.84 -1.21 -10.80
CA GLY A 113 -4.62 -2.13 -9.99
C GLY A 113 -5.67 -1.45 -9.14
N ASN A 114 -6.61 -2.27 -8.66
CA ASN A 114 -7.59 -1.91 -7.65
C ASN A 114 -7.59 -2.98 -6.57
N SER A 115 -7.77 -2.56 -5.32
CA SER A 115 -7.81 -3.45 -4.16
C SER A 115 -9.01 -3.10 -3.28
N TYR A 116 -9.63 -4.13 -2.70
CA TYR A 116 -10.88 -4.04 -1.96
C TYR A 116 -10.75 -4.86 -0.68
N ALA A 117 -11.27 -4.34 0.43
CA ALA A 117 -11.41 -5.04 1.70
C ALA A 117 -12.88 -5.25 2.02
N TYR A 118 -13.21 -6.46 2.46
CA TYR A 118 -14.53 -6.84 2.93
C TYR A 118 -14.43 -7.36 4.37
N ASP A 119 -15.44 -7.06 5.18
CA ASP A 119 -15.56 -7.58 6.53
C ASP A 119 -16.00 -9.06 6.58
N GLY A 120 -16.28 -9.55 7.79
CA GLY A 120 -16.78 -10.89 8.04
C GLY A 120 -18.09 -11.19 7.32
N ASP A 121 -18.99 -10.21 7.24
CA ASP A 121 -20.30 -10.32 6.59
C ASP A 121 -20.23 -10.20 5.06
N GLY A 122 -19.08 -9.75 4.54
CA GLY A 122 -18.84 -9.59 3.10
C GLY A 122 -19.24 -8.22 2.58
N ILE A 123 -19.40 -7.25 3.46
CA ILE A 123 -19.65 -5.85 3.12
C ILE A 123 -18.31 -5.20 2.76
N LEU A 124 -18.30 -4.43 1.68
CA LEU A 124 -17.14 -3.67 1.24
C LEU A 124 -16.89 -2.52 2.22
N VAL A 125 -15.78 -2.56 2.96
CA VAL A 125 -15.42 -1.53 3.94
C VAL A 125 -14.44 -0.51 3.37
N VAL A 126 -13.53 -0.92 2.47
CA VAL A 126 -12.53 -0.04 1.86
C VAL A 126 -12.24 -0.42 0.41
N SER A 127 -12.03 0.58 -0.44
CA SER A 127 -11.44 0.40 -1.77
C SER A 127 -10.25 1.34 -1.99
N VAL A 128 -9.22 0.82 -2.64
CA VAL A 128 -8.05 1.56 -3.12
C VAL A 128 -8.00 1.39 -4.63
N GLN A 129 -8.23 2.47 -5.37
CA GLN A 129 -8.44 2.44 -6.81
C GLN A 129 -7.35 3.19 -7.57
N GLY A 130 -7.03 2.71 -8.77
CA GLY A 130 -6.03 3.32 -9.64
C GLY A 130 -4.61 3.26 -9.04
N ILE A 131 -4.28 2.16 -8.37
CA ILE A 131 -2.94 1.89 -7.86
C ILE A 131 -2.00 1.72 -9.04
N THR A 132 -1.14 2.69 -9.26
CA THR A 132 -0.23 2.73 -10.40
C THR A 132 1.15 2.24 -9.97
N PHE A 133 1.67 1.26 -10.68
CA PHE A 133 3.04 0.79 -10.55
C PHE A 133 3.82 1.06 -11.82
N ARG A 134 5.09 1.43 -11.67
CA ARG A 134 6.04 1.57 -12.77
C ARG A 134 7.03 0.42 -12.75
N TYR A 135 7.32 -0.10 -13.94
CA TYR A 135 8.36 -1.10 -14.14
C TYR A 135 9.73 -0.43 -14.06
N LEU A 136 10.62 -1.00 -13.26
CA LEU A 136 11.98 -0.51 -13.10
C LEU A 136 12.94 -1.69 -13.11
N ASN A 137 14.11 -1.47 -13.71
CA ASN A 137 15.23 -2.37 -13.51
C ASN A 137 15.67 -2.31 -12.03
N LYS A 138 15.82 -3.47 -11.41
CA LYS A 138 16.10 -3.58 -9.98
C LYS A 138 17.44 -2.96 -9.58
N GLU A 139 18.50 -3.18 -10.37
CA GLU A 139 19.83 -2.61 -10.08
C GLU A 139 19.81 -1.08 -10.21
N GLY A 140 19.20 -0.58 -11.28
CA GLY A 140 19.03 0.86 -11.50
C GLY A 140 18.23 1.55 -10.39
N PHE A 141 17.22 0.88 -9.83
CA PHE A 141 16.42 1.40 -8.73
C PHE A 141 17.14 1.32 -7.37
N THR A 142 17.88 0.23 -7.11
CA THR A 142 18.54 0.02 -5.81
C THR A 142 19.80 0.85 -5.63
N ARG A 143 20.56 1.11 -6.69
CA ARG A 143 21.80 1.92 -6.66
C ARG A 143 21.64 3.27 -5.94
N PRO A 144 20.67 4.14 -6.26
CA PRO A 144 20.52 5.42 -5.56
C PRO A 144 20.11 5.27 -4.09
N LEU A 145 19.38 4.20 -3.73
CA LEU A 145 18.97 3.95 -2.33
C LEU A 145 20.18 3.60 -1.45
N TYR A 146 21.13 2.81 -1.97
CA TYR A 146 22.38 2.54 -1.28
C TYR A 146 23.24 3.80 -1.12
N SER A 147 23.35 4.62 -2.16
CA SER A 147 24.10 5.89 -2.08
C SER A 147 23.51 6.87 -1.05
N ALA A 148 22.19 6.82 -0.81
CA ALA A 148 21.56 7.66 0.20
C ALA A 148 21.85 7.22 1.65
N THR A 149 22.18 5.94 1.86
CA THR A 149 22.49 5.40 3.21
C THR A 149 23.95 5.65 3.63
N THR A 150 24.84 5.98 2.69
CA THR A 150 26.25 6.29 2.96
C THR A 150 26.55 7.78 3.10
N LEU A 151 25.57 8.65 2.90
CA LEU A 151 25.71 10.09 3.17
C LEU A 151 25.67 10.33 4.69
N PRO A 152 26.65 11.03 5.29
CA PRO A 152 26.54 11.45 6.67
C PRO A 152 25.29 12.32 6.83
N CYS A 153 24.46 11.99 7.82
CA CYS A 153 23.25 12.75 8.13
C CYS A 153 23.66 14.16 8.59
N HIS A 154 23.81 15.09 7.66
CA HIS A 154 23.91 16.51 7.98
C HIS A 154 22.55 16.94 8.50
N HIS A 155 22.44 17.05 9.82
CA HIS A 155 21.29 17.57 10.54
C HIS A 155 21.12 19.06 10.18
N ASN A 156 20.56 19.34 9.01
CA ASN A 156 20.22 20.67 8.58
C ASN A 156 18.76 20.91 8.97
N THR A 157 18.55 21.43 10.17
CA THR A 157 17.26 21.90 10.68
C THR A 157 16.76 23.09 9.85
N ARG A 158 16.30 22.82 8.62
CA ARG A 158 15.41 23.75 7.93
C ARG A 158 14.02 23.57 8.51
N LYS A 159 13.65 24.48 9.42
CA LYS A 159 12.28 24.68 9.88
C LYS A 159 11.38 24.81 8.64
N PHE A 160 10.55 23.81 8.37
CA PHE A 160 9.42 23.97 7.46
C PHE A 160 8.48 25.00 8.08
N ARG A 161 8.45 26.22 7.52
CA ARG A 161 7.42 27.20 7.83
C ARG A 161 6.12 26.69 7.21
N ASN A 162 5.14 26.40 8.06
CA ASN A 162 3.76 26.16 7.66
C ASN A 162 3.26 27.32 6.80
N ILE A 163 2.94 27.05 5.53
CA ILE A 163 2.12 27.94 4.72
C ILE A 163 0.73 27.31 4.68
N LEU A 164 -0.04 27.55 5.75
CA LEU A 164 -1.49 27.48 5.70
C LEU A 164 -1.97 28.93 5.69
N THR A 165 -2.08 29.50 4.50
CA THR A 165 -2.73 30.80 4.34
C THR A 165 -4.23 30.56 4.35
N GLN A 166 -4.90 31.16 5.33
CA GLN A 166 -6.34 31.19 5.54
C GLN A 166 -7.07 31.72 4.29
N THR A 167 -7.98 30.94 3.74
CA THR A 167 -9.05 31.47 2.89
C THR A 167 -10.17 31.97 3.80
N ARG A 168 -10.20 33.27 4.10
CA ARG A 168 -11.37 33.92 4.72
C ARG A 168 -12.53 33.89 3.71
N LEU A 169 -13.63 33.28 4.09
CA LEU A 169 -14.95 33.54 3.51
C LEU A 169 -15.45 34.89 4.05
N THR A 170 -15.75 35.83 3.16
CA THR A 170 -16.49 37.06 3.48
C THR A 170 -17.99 36.77 3.51
N PRO A 171 -18.75 37.22 4.51
CA PRO A 171 -20.20 37.17 4.48
C PRO A 171 -20.75 38.34 3.66
N THR A 172 -21.63 38.04 2.70
CA THR A 172 -22.45 39.02 2.01
C THR A 172 -23.51 39.58 2.96
N ALA A 173 -23.64 40.91 2.96
CA ALA A 173 -24.76 41.63 3.56
C ALA A 173 -26.01 41.53 2.68
#